data_AF-A0A3M9ZNP4-F1
#
_entry.id   AF-A0A3M9ZNP4-F1
#
_cell.length_a   1.000
_cell.length_b   1.000
_cell.length_c   1.000
_cell.angle_alpha   90.00
_cell.angle_beta   90.00
_cell.angle_gamma   90.00
#
_symmetry.space_group_name_H-M   'P 1'
#
loop_
_entity.id
_entity.type
_entity.pdbx_description
1 polymer ?
#
loop_
_entity_poly.entity_id
_entity_poly.type
_entity_poly.pdbx_seq_one_letter_code
_entity_poly.pdbx_strand_id
1 'polypeptide(L)' 'AASAARKARRGGALVAFGAPDRGLPEILGGSGAREPMVNFFPNQRTATVRLEEAIMGVLAILDAAPGGGGGGP' A
#
# COMPACT_ATOMS: atom_id res chain seq x y z
N ALA A 1 -23.04 24.45 9.21
CA ALA A 1 -21.83 24.05 9.97
C ALA A 1 -21.53 22.53 9.94
N ALA A 2 -22.17 21.71 9.09
CA ALA A 2 -22.03 20.24 9.09
C ALA A 2 -21.05 19.65 8.05
N SER A 3 -20.25 20.49 7.37
CA SER A 3 -19.44 20.07 6.21
C SER A 3 -17.96 19.78 6.53
N ALA A 4 -17.37 20.42 7.55
CA ALA A 4 -15.95 20.27 7.86
C ALA A 4 -15.62 18.98 8.64
N ALA A 5 -16.54 18.48 9.47
CA ALA A 5 -16.34 17.26 10.26
C ALA A 5 -16.45 15.95 9.43
N ARG A 6 -16.98 16.02 8.19
CA ARG A 6 -17.05 14.87 7.28
C ARG A 6 -15.78 14.70 6.43
N LYS A 7 -14.74 15.53 6.64
CA LYS A 7 -13.42 15.36 6.01
C LYS A 7 -12.51 14.37 6.76
N ALA A 8 -12.79 14.13 8.05
CA ALA A 8 -11.99 13.24 8.90
C ALA A 8 -12.40 11.76 8.83
N ARG A 9 -13.41 11.39 8.04
CA ARG A 9 -13.86 9.98 7.88
C ARG A 9 -13.77 9.45 6.44
N ARG A 10 -12.99 10.12 5.58
CA ARG A 10 -12.58 9.62 4.27
C ARG A 10 -11.06 9.77 4.13
N GLY A 11 -10.31 9.23 5.08
CA GLY A 11 -8.86 9.12 4.97
C GLY A 11 -8.54 8.01 3.97
N GLY A 12 -8.33 8.37 2.70
CA GLY A 12 -7.83 7.41 1.71
C GLY A 12 -6.40 7.01 2.04
N ALA A 13 -6.07 5.73 1.89
CA ALA A 13 -4.70 5.25 1.94
C ALA A 13 -4.08 5.34 0.54
N LEU A 14 -2.93 6.00 0.43
CA LEU A 14 -2.11 5.96 -0.78
C LEU A 14 -1.11 4.81 -0.64
N VAL A 15 -1.18 3.86 -1.57
CA VAL A 15 -0.21 2.78 -1.69
C VAL A 15 0.68 3.08 -2.89
N ALA A 16 1.98 3.23 -2.65
CA ALA A 16 2.97 3.45 -3.69
C ALA A 16 3.72 2.14 -3.98
N PHE A 17 3.99 1.89 -5.26
CA PHE A 17 4.76 0.74 -5.72
C PHE A 17 6.02 1.22 -6.42
N GLY A 18 7.13 0.52 -6.21
CA GLY A 18 8.35 0.72 -6.98
C GLY A 18 8.27 0.10 -8.37
N ALA A 19 9.39 0.12 -9.08
CA ALA A 19 9.58 -0.64 -10.31
C ALA A 19 10.20 -2.02 -10.00
N PRO A 20 10.09 -3.02 -10.90
CA PRO A 20 10.70 -4.33 -10.70
C PRO A 20 12.22 -4.28 -10.50
N ASP A 21 12.88 -3.27 -11.06
CA ASP A 21 14.33 -3.07 -11.06
C ASP A 21 14.79 -1.91 -10.18
N ARG A 22 13.87 -1.10 -9.61
CA ARG A 22 14.19 0.07 -8.79
C ARG A 22 13.18 0.26 -7.66
N GLY A 23 13.67 0.39 -6.42
CA GLY A 23 12.84 0.62 -5.26
C GLY A 23 12.26 2.04 -5.16
N LEU A 24 11.25 2.23 -4.30
CA LEU A 24 10.73 3.57 -3.97
C LEU A 24 11.80 4.56 -3.46
N PRO A 25 12.79 4.17 -2.63
CA PRO A 25 13.85 5.10 -2.21
C PRO A 25 14.61 5.71 -3.40
N GLU A 26 14.88 4.91 -4.43
CA GLU A 26 15.59 5.33 -5.64
C GLU A 26 14.72 6.24 -6.51
N ILE A 27 13.44 5.88 -6.67
CA ILE A 27 12.48 6.65 -7.48
C ILE A 27 12.20 8.02 -6.86
N LEU A 28 12.14 8.12 -5.53
CA LEU A 28 11.81 9.35 -4.81
C LEU A 28 13.03 10.28 -4.58
N GLY A 29 14.21 9.91 -5.07
CA GLY A 29 15.38 10.78 -5.10
C GLY A 29 15.84 11.27 -3.73
N GLY A 30 15.66 10.48 -2.67
CA GLY A 30 16.08 10.82 -1.29
C GLY A 30 15.29 11.93 -0.58
N SER A 31 14.38 12.62 -1.29
CA SER A 31 13.44 13.60 -0.72
C SER A 31 12.10 13.00 -0.27
N GLY A 32 11.85 11.73 -0.64
CA GLY A 32 10.64 10.99 -0.34
C GLY A 32 10.50 10.67 1.14
N ALA A 33 9.31 10.89 1.66
CA ALA A 33 8.97 10.84 3.08
C ALA A 33 9.47 9.57 3.80
N ARG A 34 9.80 9.73 5.09
CA ARG A 34 10.11 8.68 6.07
C ARG A 34 8.89 7.78 6.39
N GLU A 35 7.95 7.68 5.46
CA GLU A 35 6.77 6.85 5.62
C GLU A 35 7.19 5.39 5.78
N PRO A 36 6.47 4.61 6.60
CA PRO A 36 6.82 3.22 6.84
C PRO A 36 6.79 2.42 5.53
N MET A 37 7.95 1.91 5.12
CA MET A 37 8.05 0.92 4.06
C MET A 37 7.74 -0.45 4.64
N VAL A 38 6.67 -1.07 4.16
CA VAL A 38 6.22 -2.38 4.61
C VAL A 38 6.47 -3.40 3.51
N ASN A 39 7.11 -4.52 3.86
CA ASN A 39 7.21 -5.66 2.95
C ASN A 39 5.95 -6.54 3.10
N PHE A 40 5.12 -6.54 2.07
CA PHE A 40 3.89 -7.35 2.01
C PHE A 40 4.11 -8.80 1.56
N PHE A 41 5.31 -9.13 1.06
CA PHE A 41 5.65 -10.47 0.56
C PHE A 41 6.90 -11.01 1.26
N PRO A 42 6.84 -11.26 2.58
CA PRO A 42 7.95 -11.90 3.27
C PRO A 42 8.18 -13.30 2.69
N ASN A 43 9.45 -13.69 2.53
CA ASN A 43 9.84 -15.01 1.99
C ASN A 43 9.33 -15.29 0.57
N GLN A 44 9.24 -14.27 -0.29
CA GLN A 44 8.99 -14.47 -1.72
C GLN A 44 9.94 -15.52 -2.31
N ARG A 45 9.42 -16.41 -3.16
CA ARG A 45 10.20 -17.50 -3.78
C ARG A 45 10.79 -17.13 -5.14
N THR A 46 10.71 -15.85 -5.50
CA THR A 46 11.20 -15.28 -6.74
C THR A 46 12.18 -14.15 -6.44
N ALA A 47 13.01 -13.80 -7.43
CA ALA A 47 13.95 -12.69 -7.29
C ALA A 47 13.21 -11.34 -7.17
N THR A 48 12.11 -11.16 -7.92
CA THR A 48 11.24 -9.98 -7.88
C THR A 48 9.77 -10.38 -7.88
N VAL A 49 8.91 -9.49 -7.37
CA VAL A 49 7.45 -9.56 -7.57
C VAL A 49 7.12 -8.54 -8.64
N ARG A 50 6.43 -8.96 -9.70
CA ARG A 50 6.04 -8.04 -10.79
C ARG A 50 5.03 -7.04 -10.27
N LEU A 51 4.92 -5.88 -10.93
CA LEU A 51 4.05 -4.80 -10.47
C LEU A 51 2.59 -5.25 -10.36
N GLU A 52 2.10 -5.98 -11.35
CA GLU A 52 0.74 -6.52 -11.39
C GLU A 52 0.45 -7.50 -10.24
N GLU A 53 1.41 -8.36 -9.91
CA GLU A 53 1.32 -9.31 -8.79
C GLU A 53 1.34 -8.56 -7.45
N ALA A 54 2.21 -7.56 -7.33
CA ALA A 54 2.31 -6.71 -6.15
C ALA A 54 1.01 -5.94 -5.89
N ILE A 55 0.42 -5.32 -6.92
CA ILE A 55 -0.84 -4.58 -6.81
C ILE A 55 -1.95 -5.52 -6.33
N MET A 56 -2.12 -6.68 -6.98
CA MET A 56 -3.18 -7.63 -6.60
C MET A 56 -2.98 -8.16 -5.18
N GLY A 57 -1.76 -8.58 -4.83
CA GLY A 57 -1.48 -9.16 -3.50
C GLY A 57 -1.58 -8.14 -2.37
N VAL A 58 -1.04 -6.92 -2.55
CA VAL A 58 -1.11 -5.88 -1.52
C VAL A 58 -2.56 -5.44 -1.28
N LEU A 59 -3.34 -5.21 -2.34
CA LEU A 59 -4.74 -4.81 -2.19
C LEU A 59 -5.57 -5.92 -1.53
N ALA A 60 -5.33 -7.20 -1.86
CA ALA A 60 -6.00 -8.31 -1.20
C ALA A 60 -5.65 -8.41 0.30
N ILE A 61 -4.37 -8.20 0.67
CA ILE A 61 -3.95 -8.19 2.08
C ILE A 61 -4.59 -7.03 2.84
N LEU A 62 -4.63 -5.84 2.25
CA LEU A 62 -5.24 -4.65 2.86
C LEU A 62 -6.75 -4.78 3.01
N ASP A 63 -7.43 -5.41 2.05
CA ASP A 63 -8.86 -5.69 2.10
C ASP A 63 -9.20 -6.69 3.21
N ALA A 64 -8.41 -7.76 3.34
CA ALA A 64 -8.57 -8.78 4.38
C ALA A 64 -8.15 -8.32 5.79
N ALA A 65 -7.46 -7.18 5.91
CA ALA A 65 -6.96 -6.69 7.19
C ALA A 65 -8.13 -6.30 8.12
N PRO A 66 -8.10 -6.70 9.42
CA PRO A 66 -9.19 -6.40 10.35
C PRO A 66 -9.32 -4.89 10.54
N GLY A 67 -10.37 -4.31 9.94
CA GLY A 67 -10.61 -2.87 9.85
C GLY A 67 -11.17 -2.42 8.50
N GLY A 68 -11.01 -3.24 7.45
CA GLY A 68 -11.74 -3.13 6.19
C GLY A 68 -13.17 -3.61 6.38
N GLY A 69 -14.16 -2.77 6.08
CA GLY A 69 -15.60 -3.06 6.27
C GLY A 69 -16.19 -4.12 5.33
N GLY A 70 -15.43 -5.16 4.98
CA GLY A 70 -15.93 -6.35 4.29
C GLY A 70 -16.42 -7.35 5.33
N GLY A 71 -17.74 -7.52 5.42
CA GLY A 71 -18.35 -8.61 6.18
C GLY A 71 -17.74 -9.94 5.76
N GLY A 72 -17.46 -10.79 6.75
CA GLY A 72 -17.08 -12.18 6.53
C GLY A 72 -18.17 -12.97 5.79
N PRO A 73 -17.95 -14.28 5.58
CA PRO A 73 -19.06 -15.16 5.24
C PRO A 73 -20.17 -15.11 6.30
#